data_AF-A0A2C2UI44-F1
#
_entry.id   AF-A0A2C2UI44-F1
#
_cell.length_a   1.000
_cell.length_b   1.000
_cell.length_c   1.000
_cell.angle_alpha   90.00
_cell.angle_beta   90.00
_cell.angle_gamma   90.00
#
_symmetry.space_group_name_H-M   'P 1'
#
loop_
_entity.id
_entity.type
_entity.pdbx_description
1 polymer ?
#
loop_
_entity_poly.entity_id
_entity_poly.type
_entity_poly.pdbx_seq_one_letter_code
_entity_poly.pdbx_strand_id
1 'polypeptide(L)' 'MENRKVQIIDLAMQLIQQKGYVAFSYDDISKQLGVTKASIHYHFEKKEDLGAAITDKIMQRLDRFSN' A
#
# COMPACT_ATOMS: atom_id res chain seq x y z
N MET A 1 -11.61 -10.57 -4.83
CA MET A 1 -11.16 -9.16 -4.96
C MET A 1 -10.48 -8.63 -3.70
N GLU A 2 -10.70 -9.23 -2.53
CA GLU A 2 -10.06 -8.87 -1.24
C GLU A 2 -8.51 -8.91 -1.28
N ASN A 3 -7.95 -9.74 -2.16
CA ASN A 3 -6.49 -9.90 -2.29
C ASN A 3 -5.80 -8.66 -2.91
N ARG A 4 -6.43 -7.93 -3.83
CA ARG A 4 -5.74 -6.85 -4.57
C ARG A 4 -5.40 -5.66 -3.69
N LYS A 5 -6.34 -5.25 -2.82
CA LYS A 5 -6.11 -4.18 -1.84
C LYS A 5 -4.93 -4.53 -0.93
N VAL A 6 -4.87 -5.77 -0.43
CA VAL A 6 -3.78 -6.26 0.41
C VAL A 6 -2.44 -6.25 -0.33
N GLN A 7 -2.40 -6.74 -1.57
CA GLN A 7 -1.20 -6.72 -2.42
C GLN A 7 -0.68 -5.29 -2.66
N ILE A 8 -1.58 -4.34 -2.91
CA ILE A 8 -1.22 -2.93 -3.08
C ILE A 8 -0.61 -2.38 -1.79
N ILE A 9 -1.22 -2.64 -0.62
CA ILE A 9 -0.71 -2.19 0.68
C ILE A 9 0.67 -2.80 0.96
N ASP A 10 0.83 -4.10 0.77
CA ASP A 10 2.12 -4.79 1.03
C ASP A 10 3.23 -4.24 0.14
N LEU A 11 2.98 -4.10 -1.16
CA LEU A 11 3.99 -3.58 -2.06
C LEU A 11 4.29 -2.10 -1.77
N ALA A 12 3.27 -1.28 -1.53
CA ALA A 12 3.47 0.13 -1.20
C ALA A 12 4.30 0.27 0.09
N MET A 13 4.06 -0.56 1.10
CA MET A 13 4.87 -0.59 2.32
C MET A 13 6.34 -0.93 2.01
N GLN A 14 6.63 -1.90 1.14
CA GLN A 14 7.99 -2.21 0.70
C GLN A 14 8.65 -1.03 -0.02
N LEU A 15 7.93 -0.38 -0.94
CA LEU A 15 8.43 0.79 -1.67
C LEU A 15 8.72 1.97 -0.73
N ILE A 16 7.85 2.21 0.26
CA ILE A 16 8.06 3.25 1.27
C ILE A 16 9.33 2.95 2.09
N GLN A 17 9.56 1.71 2.48
CA GLN A 17 10.77 1.31 3.21
C GLN A 17 12.05 1.53 2.39
N GLN A 18 11.98 1.33 1.07
CA GLN A 18 13.15 1.44 0.18
C GLN A 18 13.49 2.87 -0.22
N LYS A 19 12.49 3.72 -0.49
CA LYS A 19 12.70 5.07 -1.04
C LYS A 19 11.98 6.20 -0.32
N GLY A 20 11.18 5.89 0.70
CA GLY A 20 10.40 6.86 1.46
C GLY A 20 9.02 7.15 0.88
N TYR A 21 8.14 7.69 1.72
CA TYR A 21 6.74 7.96 1.39
C TYR A 21 6.58 8.94 0.23
N VAL A 22 7.37 10.01 0.20
CA VAL A 22 7.26 11.03 -0.85
C VAL A 22 7.67 10.48 -2.22
N ALA A 23 8.70 9.63 -2.29
CA ALA A 23 9.31 9.19 -3.54
C ALA A 23 8.62 8.02 -4.26
N PHE A 24 7.70 7.30 -3.63
CA PHE A 24 6.92 6.27 -4.34
C PHE A 24 5.68 6.84 -5.04
N SER A 25 5.25 6.17 -6.09
CA SER A 25 4.10 6.53 -6.91
C SER A 25 3.22 5.32 -7.20
N TYR A 26 1.98 5.56 -7.64
CA TYR A 26 1.11 4.49 -8.14
C TYR A 26 1.64 3.86 -9.43
N ASP A 27 2.53 4.54 -10.14
CA ASP A 27 3.20 3.99 -11.32
C ASP A 27 4.16 2.86 -10.94
N ASP A 28 4.87 3.00 -9.82
CA ASP A 28 5.75 1.95 -9.31
C ASP A 28 4.96 0.69 -8.94
N ILE A 29 3.82 0.89 -8.27
CA ILE A 29 2.90 -0.20 -7.89
C ILE A 29 2.30 -0.85 -9.13
N SER A 30 1.84 -0.04 -10.09
CA SER A 30 1.28 -0.51 -11.36
C SER A 30 2.25 -1.41 -12.10
N LYS A 31 3.51 -0.96 -12.26
CA LYS A 31 4.56 -1.69 -12.96
C LYS A 31 4.92 -3.01 -12.27
N GLN A 32 5.02 -3.01 -10.95
CA GLN A 32 5.44 -4.20 -10.22
C GLN A 32 4.31 -5.22 -10.00
N LEU A 33 3.06 -4.79 -9.82
CA LEU A 33 1.91 -5.70 -9.65
C LEU A 33 1.24 -6.11 -10.96
N GLY A 34 1.64 -5.52 -12.09
CA GLY A 34 1.02 -5.77 -13.40
C GLY A 34 -0.45 -5.35 -13.45
N VAL A 35 -0.80 -4.25 -12.78
CA VAL A 35 -2.16 -3.70 -12.75
C VAL A 35 -2.20 -2.29 -13.30
N THR A 36 -3.37 -1.81 -13.69
CA THR A 36 -3.54 -0.43 -14.15
C THR A 36 -3.57 0.53 -12.96
N LYS A 37 -3.12 1.78 -13.18
CA LYS A 37 -3.32 2.87 -12.21
C LYS A 37 -4.78 3.06 -11.83
N ALA A 38 -5.70 2.91 -12.78
CA ALA A 38 -7.14 3.01 -12.54
C ALA A 38 -7.62 1.96 -11.51
N SER A 39 -7.11 0.73 -11.59
CA SER A 39 -7.42 -0.31 -10.59
C SER A 39 -6.85 0.02 -9.21
N ILE A 40 -5.72 0.74 -9.13
CA ILE A 40 -5.16 1.19 -7.85
C ILE A 40 -6.00 2.35 -7.29
N HIS A 41 -6.35 3.34 -8.13
CA HIS A 41 -7.22 4.45 -7.75
C HIS A 41 -8.60 4.00 -7.28
N TYR A 42 -9.13 2.90 -7.83
CA TYR A 42 -10.36 2.29 -7.35
C TYR A 42 -10.26 1.84 -5.86
N HIS A 43 -9.09 1.41 -5.41
CA HIS A 43 -8.87 1.00 -4.03
C HIS A 43 -8.43 2.14 -3.11
N PHE A 44 -7.66 3.08 -3.66
CA PHE A 44 -7.08 4.22 -2.95
C PHE A 44 -7.13 5.43 -3.87
N GLU A 45 -8.11 6.30 -3.66
CA GLU A 45 -8.28 7.48 -4.49
C GLU A 45 -7.06 8.41 -4.33
N LYS A 46 -6.63 8.60 -3.08
CA LYS A 46 -5.52 9.46 -2.69
C LYS A 46 -4.36 8.66 -2.10
N LYS A 47 -3.15 9.20 -2.23
CA LYS A 47 -1.93 8.58 -1.69
C LYS A 47 -1.97 8.53 -0.15
N GLU A 48 -2.67 9.48 0.47
CA GLU A 48 -2.94 9.57 1.90
C GLU A 48 -3.79 8.40 2.37
N ASP A 49 -4.81 7.98 1.61
CA ASP A 49 -5.67 6.84 1.94
C ASP A 49 -4.86 5.53 1.99
N LEU A 50 -3.93 5.38 1.03
CA LEU A 50 -2.99 4.26 1.02
C LEU A 50 -2.04 4.32 2.22
N GLY A 51 -1.55 5.52 2.57
CA GLY A 51 -0.70 5.74 3.75
C GLY A 51 -1.41 5.38 5.07
N ALA A 52 -2.67 5.78 5.21
CA ALA A 52 -3.50 5.41 6.36
C ALA A 52 -3.67 3.90 6.47
N ALA A 53 -4.04 3.22 5.37
CA ALA A 53 -4.20 1.77 5.36
C ALA A 53 -2.90 0.99 5.69
N ILE A 54 -1.74 1.51 5.28
CA ILE A 54 -0.45 0.95 5.67
C ILE A 54 -0.20 1.13 7.17
N THR A 55 -0.49 2.32 7.70
CA THR A 55 -0.34 2.61 9.14
C THR A 55 -1.24 1.71 9.97
N ASP A 56 -2.50 1.54 9.59
CA ASP A 56 -3.44 0.63 10.26
C ASP A 56 -2.92 -0.81 10.27
N LYS A 57 -2.37 -1.28 9.14
CA LYS A 57 -1.78 -2.62 9.04
C LYS A 57 -0.56 -2.79 9.95
N ILE A 58 0.25 -1.76 10.11
CA ILE A 58 1.40 -1.77 11.04
C ILE A 58 0.89 -1.84 12.48
N MET A 59 -0.08 -0.99 12.86
CA MET A 59 -0.65 -0.99 14.21
C MET A 59 -1.27 -2.35 14.56
N GLN A 60 -2.05 -2.93 13.65
CA GLN A 60 -2.62 -4.28 13.84
C GLN A 60 -1.56 -5.37 14.03
N ARG A 61 -0.39 -5.24 13.38
CA ARG A 61 0.72 -6.18 13.60
C ARG A 61 1.32 -5.99 14.99
N LEU A 62 1.54 -4.74 15.42
CA LEU A 62 2.05 -4.43 16.76
C LEU A 62 1.13 -4.94 17.87
N ASP A 63 -0.19 -4.79 17.72
CA ASP A 63 -1.17 -5.30 18.68
C ASP A 63 -1.11 -6.83 18.81
N ARG A 64 -0.88 -7.54 17.69
CA ARG A 64 -0.70 -8.99 17.69
C ARG A 64 0.61 -9.45 18.30
N PHE A 65 1.66 -8.63 18.28
CA PHE A 65 2.93 -8.94 18.96
C PHE A 65 2.84 -8.78 20.48
N SER A 66 1.85 -8.01 20.97
CA SER A 66 1.69 -7.68 22.39
C SER A 66 0.74 -8.62 23.14
N ASN A 67 0.19 -9.63 22.47
CA ASN A 67 -0.64 -10.71 23.02
C ASN A 67 0.07 -12.05 22.90
#